data_AF-A0AAW0AZ17-F1
#
_entry.id   AF-A0AAW0AZ17-F1
#
_cell.length_a   1.000
_cell.length_b   1.000
_cell.length_c   1.000
_cell.angle_alpha   90.00
_cell.angle_beta   90.00
_cell.angle_gamma   90.00
#
_symmetry.space_group_name_H-M   'P 1'
#
loop_
_entity.id
_entity.type
_entity.pdbx_description
1 polymer ?
#
loop_
_entity_poly.entity_id
_entity_poly.type
_entity_poly.pdbx_seq_one_letter_code
_entity_poly.pdbx_strand_id
1 'polypeptide(L)'
;MYFDYSWALTFGTLVISFHATGITAYTWPSPQLDALEAARFDQLGVNAVSAGLTSFVQPCDSFLFGDNTGRANAADWIRTAYHDMATHNSADGTGGLDGSIRFAEEQARAENAGDGFHNTMLIAAFLSNRYLSVADSIALAALIAIENCGGPEIPFRGGRIDATEPNTPGVPEPQQGLDSHIASFARQGFTATEMIGLVACGHSFGGVQHDAFPDIVGNLNDRNNTQDGQNYFAASSWRGGRAAPPRQVTRFLKT
;
A
#
# COMPACT_ATOMS: atom_id res chain seq x y z
N MET A 1 31.72 78.76 -40.89
CA MET A 1 31.91 77.99 -39.64
C MET A 1 30.54 77.75 -39.05
N TYR A 2 29.96 76.58 -39.31
CA TYR A 2 28.80 76.05 -38.61
C TYR A 2 29.31 74.78 -37.93
N PHE A 3 29.24 74.72 -36.60
CA PHE A 3 29.55 73.51 -35.84
C PHE A 3 28.24 72.79 -35.55
N ASP A 4 28.15 71.55 -36.00
CA ASP A 4 27.04 70.64 -35.74
C ASP A 4 27.13 70.13 -34.29
N TYR A 5 26.04 70.23 -33.53
CA TYR A 5 25.92 69.65 -32.20
C TYR A 5 25.17 68.32 -32.32
N SER A 6 25.90 67.22 -32.22
CA SER A 6 25.31 65.88 -32.10
C SER A 6 25.81 65.24 -30.81
N TRP A 7 24.97 65.24 -29.76
CA TRP A 7 25.11 64.30 -28.65
C TRP A 7 23.81 63.50 -28.56
N ALA A 8 23.84 62.28 -29.05
CA ALA A 8 22.83 61.28 -28.74
C ALA A 8 23.43 60.38 -27.66
N LEU A 9 22.97 60.53 -26.42
CA LEU A 9 23.29 59.62 -25.32
C LEU A 9 22.43 58.36 -25.49
N THR A 10 23.01 57.31 -26.03
CA THR A 10 22.41 55.97 -26.04
C THR A 10 22.62 55.32 -24.68
N PHE A 11 21.59 55.33 -23.83
CA PHE A 11 21.56 54.49 -22.64
C PHE A 11 21.25 53.04 -23.07
N GLY A 12 22.30 52.22 -23.16
CA GLY A 12 22.15 50.77 -23.32
C GLY A 12 21.72 50.15 -22.00
N THR A 13 20.47 49.69 -21.90
CA THR A 13 20.02 48.82 -20.81
C THR A 13 20.64 47.45 -20.99
N LEU A 14 21.66 47.14 -20.18
CA LEU A 14 22.20 45.80 -20.05
C LEU A 14 21.18 44.93 -19.30
N VAL A 15 20.36 44.17 -20.04
CA VAL A 15 19.51 43.13 -19.44
C VAL A 15 20.42 41.97 -19.06
N ILE A 16 20.80 41.90 -17.79
CA ILE A 16 21.48 40.74 -17.23
C ILE A 16 20.44 39.63 -17.10
N SER A 17 20.39 38.73 -18.08
CA SER A 17 19.62 37.49 -18.00
C SER A 17 20.25 36.59 -16.93
N PHE A 18 19.76 36.66 -15.70
CA PHE A 18 20.04 35.66 -14.67
C PHE A 18 19.47 34.33 -15.14
N HIS A 19 20.33 33.49 -15.74
CA HIS A 19 20.05 32.08 -15.86
C HIS A 19 20.25 31.47 -14.47
N ALA A 20 19.19 31.47 -13.66
CA ALA A 20 19.12 30.63 -12.49
C ALA A 20 19.12 29.18 -12.98
N THR A 21 20.31 28.60 -13.15
CA THR A 21 20.44 27.15 -13.16
C THR A 21 19.97 26.72 -11.78
N GLY A 22 18.78 26.13 -11.72
CA GLY A 22 18.25 25.58 -10.48
C GLY A 22 19.26 24.57 -9.98
N ILE A 23 20.00 24.93 -8.92
CA ILE A 23 20.77 23.96 -8.16
C ILE A 23 19.73 22.97 -7.67
N THR A 24 19.80 21.73 -8.17
CA THR A 24 19.05 20.62 -7.60
C THR A 24 19.42 20.60 -6.13
N ALA A 25 18.53 21.08 -5.26
CA ALA A 25 18.81 21.18 -3.85
C ALA A 25 19.30 19.82 -3.37
N TYR A 26 20.44 19.81 -2.67
CA TYR A 26 20.96 18.59 -2.06
C TYR A 26 20.00 18.18 -0.95
N THR A 27 19.07 17.29 -1.26
CA THR A 27 18.12 16.70 -0.32
C THR A 27 18.78 15.46 0.29
N TRP A 28 19.53 15.67 1.37
CA TRP A 28 20.04 14.56 2.16
C TRP A 28 18.88 13.91 2.93
N PRO A 29 18.79 12.57 2.97
CA PRO A 29 19.70 11.61 2.35
C PRO A 29 19.34 11.26 0.89
N SER A 30 18.08 11.37 0.47
CA SER A 30 17.66 11.34 -0.95
C SER A 30 16.20 11.82 -1.12
N PRO A 31 15.80 12.31 -2.32
CA PRO A 31 14.40 12.66 -2.59
C PRO A 31 13.40 11.52 -2.34
N GLN A 32 13.82 10.27 -2.56
CA GLN A 32 13.00 9.08 -2.31
C GLN A 32 12.77 8.86 -0.83
N LEU A 33 13.81 9.01 0.00
CA LEU A 33 13.64 8.88 1.44
C LEU A 33 12.79 10.02 1.99
N ASP A 34 13.00 11.25 1.52
CA ASP A 34 12.17 12.40 1.92
C ASP A 34 10.69 12.17 1.57
N ALA A 35 10.40 11.64 0.38
CA ALA A 35 9.03 11.29 -0.01
C ALA A 35 8.44 10.18 0.88
N LEU A 36 9.24 9.18 1.25
CA LEU A 36 8.83 8.11 2.15
C LEU A 36 8.54 8.60 3.57
N GLU A 37 9.42 9.44 4.10
CA GLU A 37 9.29 10.04 5.44
C GLU A 37 8.07 10.97 5.48
N ALA A 38 7.89 11.81 4.46
CA ALA A 38 6.69 12.66 4.34
C ALA A 38 5.42 11.80 4.27
N ALA A 39 5.43 10.73 3.46
CA ALA A 39 4.29 9.82 3.33
C ALA A 39 4.01 9.00 4.59
N ARG A 40 4.98 8.84 5.52
CA ARG A 40 4.81 8.11 6.78
C ARG A 40 4.48 9.02 7.96
N PHE A 41 5.21 10.12 8.13
CA PHE A 41 5.18 10.93 9.34
C PHE A 41 4.43 12.26 9.15
N ASP A 42 4.48 12.85 7.96
CA ASP A 42 3.81 14.12 7.65
C ASP A 42 2.36 13.90 7.17
N GLN A 43 1.60 13.11 7.93
CA GLN A 43 0.21 12.74 7.62
C GLN A 43 -0.77 13.91 7.68
N LEU A 44 -0.39 15.01 8.35
CA LEU A 44 -1.23 16.18 8.57
C LEU A 44 -0.50 17.44 8.11
N GLY A 45 -1.14 18.26 7.25
CA GLY A 45 -0.62 19.58 6.86
C GLY A 45 -0.62 19.85 5.36
N VAL A 46 0.06 20.93 4.95
CA VAL A 46 0.09 21.42 3.55
C VAL A 46 0.88 20.53 2.60
N ASN A 47 1.77 19.68 3.13
CA ASN A 47 2.57 18.71 2.36
C ASN A 47 2.02 17.28 2.45
N ALA A 48 0.99 17.04 3.27
CA ALA A 48 0.33 15.76 3.30
C ALA A 48 -0.36 15.53 1.94
N VAL A 49 -0.15 14.38 1.32
CA VAL A 49 -0.92 13.96 0.14
C VAL A 49 -2.39 14.09 0.55
N SER A 50 -3.17 14.96 -0.12
CA SER A 50 -4.52 15.39 0.30
C SER A 50 -5.25 14.44 1.27
N ALA A 51 -5.25 14.80 2.57
CA ALA A 51 -5.80 14.09 3.75
C ALA A 51 -4.90 13.09 4.50
N GLY A 52 -3.70 12.79 4.00
CA GLY A 52 -2.74 11.85 4.61
C GLY A 52 -3.09 10.39 4.32
N LEU A 53 -2.09 9.51 4.26
CA LEU A 53 -2.29 8.07 4.07
C LEU A 53 -3.18 7.44 5.15
N THR A 54 -3.07 7.94 6.38
CA THR A 54 -3.92 7.52 7.51
C THR A 54 -5.42 7.64 7.20
N SER A 55 -5.85 8.66 6.46
CA SER A 55 -7.28 8.84 6.16
C SER A 55 -7.85 7.81 5.21
N PHE A 56 -7.01 7.04 4.51
CA PHE A 56 -7.43 6.00 3.56
C PHE A 56 -7.40 4.59 4.14
N VAL A 57 -6.72 4.41 5.27
CA VAL A 57 -6.60 3.11 5.94
C VAL A 57 -7.42 3.05 7.23
N GLN A 58 -7.97 4.19 7.68
CA GLN A 58 -8.91 4.29 8.79
C GLN A 58 -10.34 4.57 8.29
N PRO A 59 -11.37 4.29 9.11
CA PRO A 59 -11.31 3.56 10.38
C PRO A 59 -11.06 2.06 10.19
N CYS A 60 -10.75 1.37 11.29
CA CYS A 60 -10.33 -0.03 11.31
C CYS A 60 -11.48 -1.04 11.20
N ASP A 61 -12.72 -0.55 11.30
CA ASP A 61 -13.93 -1.34 11.42
C ASP A 61 -15.03 -0.89 10.44
N SER A 62 -14.74 0.08 9.57
CA SER A 62 -15.67 0.49 8.52
C SER A 62 -14.99 0.88 7.21
N PHE A 63 -15.78 0.91 6.15
CA PHE A 63 -15.37 1.24 4.80
C PHE A 63 -15.63 2.73 4.52
N LEU A 64 -14.73 3.39 3.81
CA LEU A 64 -14.83 4.85 3.56
C LEU A 64 -15.77 5.19 2.39
N PHE A 65 -15.98 4.25 1.46
CA PHE A 65 -16.69 4.50 0.21
C PHE A 65 -18.05 3.77 0.17
N GLY A 66 -18.94 4.07 1.11
CA GLY A 66 -20.30 3.52 1.10
C GLY A 66 -20.97 3.52 2.47
N ASP A 67 -22.12 2.86 2.54
CA ASP A 67 -22.83 2.62 3.79
C ASP A 67 -22.06 1.64 4.71
N ASN A 68 -22.54 1.41 5.93
CA ASN A 68 -21.95 0.42 6.85
C ASN A 68 -21.99 -0.98 6.23
N THR A 69 -20.85 -1.44 5.73
CA THR A 69 -20.72 -2.60 4.82
C THR A 69 -20.16 -3.84 5.49
N GLY A 70 -19.97 -3.84 6.82
CA GLY A 70 -19.25 -4.92 7.52
C GLY A 70 -17.80 -5.13 7.05
N ARG A 71 -17.28 -4.20 6.26
CA ARG A 71 -15.96 -4.19 5.61
C ARG A 71 -15.13 -3.06 6.20
N ALA A 72 -13.82 -3.25 6.30
CA ALA A 72 -12.87 -2.26 6.80
C ALA A 72 -11.84 -1.89 5.73
N ASN A 73 -11.53 -0.59 5.55
CA ASN A 73 -10.48 -0.20 4.59
C ASN A 73 -9.11 -0.77 4.98
N ALA A 74 -8.82 -0.81 6.28
CA ALA A 74 -7.59 -1.43 6.79
C ALA A 74 -7.42 -2.87 6.27
N ALA A 75 -8.51 -3.64 6.20
CA ALA A 75 -8.49 -5.00 5.69
C ALA A 75 -8.16 -5.06 4.19
N ASP A 76 -8.70 -4.15 3.39
CA ASP A 76 -8.41 -4.09 1.95
C ASP A 76 -6.93 -3.79 1.67
N TRP A 77 -6.33 -2.88 2.42
CA TRP A 77 -4.90 -2.56 2.28
C TRP A 77 -4.00 -3.70 2.74
N ILE A 78 -4.32 -4.34 3.87
CA ILE A 78 -3.57 -5.50 4.38
C ILE A 78 -3.68 -6.66 3.39
N ARG A 79 -4.88 -6.92 2.87
CA ARG A 79 -5.13 -7.94 1.85
C ARG A 79 -4.35 -7.63 0.57
N THR A 80 -4.41 -6.40 0.08
CA THR A 80 -3.67 -5.97 -1.12
C THR A 80 -2.18 -6.21 -0.98
N ALA A 81 -1.59 -5.81 0.15
CA ALA A 81 -0.16 -6.05 0.40
C ALA A 81 0.19 -7.54 0.46
N TYR A 82 -0.65 -8.38 1.08
CA TYR A 82 -0.40 -9.81 1.10
C TYR A 82 -0.53 -10.44 -0.29
N HIS A 83 -1.56 -10.10 -1.06
CA HIS A 83 -1.81 -10.71 -2.37
C HIS A 83 -0.73 -10.35 -3.41
N ASP A 84 -0.26 -9.10 -3.40
CA ASP A 84 0.90 -8.67 -4.21
C ASP A 84 2.14 -9.50 -3.82
N MET A 85 2.45 -9.52 -2.51
CA MET A 85 3.58 -10.26 -1.95
C MET A 85 3.53 -11.78 -2.19
N ALA A 86 2.36 -12.39 -2.14
CA ALA A 86 2.20 -13.84 -2.19
C ALA A 86 2.60 -14.46 -3.55
N THR A 87 2.79 -13.63 -4.57
CA THR A 87 3.39 -14.03 -5.85
C THR A 87 4.88 -14.38 -5.71
N HIS A 88 5.54 -13.99 -4.60
CA HIS A 88 6.95 -14.22 -4.37
C HIS A 88 7.35 -15.71 -4.48
N ASN A 89 8.44 -15.94 -5.19
CA ASN A 89 9.12 -17.22 -5.26
C ASN A 89 10.52 -17.11 -4.64
N SER A 90 10.66 -17.63 -3.43
CA SER A 90 11.93 -17.60 -2.69
C SER A 90 13.06 -18.39 -3.36
N ALA A 91 12.76 -19.29 -4.30
CA ALA A 91 13.77 -20.10 -5.00
C ALA A 91 14.55 -19.30 -6.04
N ASP A 92 13.92 -18.34 -6.72
CA ASP A 92 14.52 -17.52 -7.78
C ASP A 92 14.45 -16.00 -7.52
N GLY A 93 13.71 -15.57 -6.49
CA GLY A 93 13.57 -14.17 -6.08
C GLY A 93 12.59 -13.36 -6.92
N THR A 94 11.78 -14.00 -7.77
CA THR A 94 10.74 -13.33 -8.58
C THR A 94 9.48 -13.03 -7.77
N GLY A 95 8.68 -12.09 -8.27
CA GLY A 95 7.47 -11.59 -7.60
C GLY A 95 7.75 -10.97 -6.23
N GLY A 96 6.69 -10.79 -5.44
CA GLY A 96 6.76 -10.15 -4.14
C GLY A 96 6.01 -8.82 -4.11
N LEU A 97 6.29 -8.02 -3.09
CA LEU A 97 5.59 -6.75 -2.90
C LEU A 97 6.18 -5.69 -3.84
N ASP A 98 5.90 -5.82 -5.14
CA ASP A 98 6.43 -5.03 -6.24
C ASP A 98 5.35 -4.22 -6.99
N GLY A 99 4.11 -4.28 -6.50
CA GLY A 99 2.95 -3.57 -7.01
C GLY A 99 2.38 -4.16 -8.29
N SER A 100 2.69 -5.41 -8.67
CA SER A 100 2.10 -6.11 -9.81
C SER A 100 0.57 -6.23 -9.71
N ILE A 101 0.02 -6.25 -8.49
CA ILE A 101 -1.43 -6.33 -8.25
C ILE A 101 -2.21 -5.17 -8.90
N ARG A 102 -1.54 -4.09 -9.36
CA ARG A 102 -2.17 -3.01 -10.12
C ARG A 102 -2.65 -3.41 -11.52
N PHE A 103 -2.10 -4.49 -12.10
CA PHE A 103 -2.45 -4.93 -13.44
C PHE A 103 -3.82 -5.62 -13.43
N ALA A 104 -4.68 -5.26 -14.39
CA ALA A 104 -6.04 -5.78 -14.46
C ALA A 104 -6.09 -7.30 -14.67
N GLU A 105 -5.10 -7.83 -15.40
CA GLU A 105 -4.89 -9.25 -15.63
C GLU A 105 -4.62 -10.03 -14.34
N GLU A 106 -3.98 -9.39 -13.36
CA GLU A 106 -3.72 -9.97 -12.05
C GLU A 106 -4.95 -9.88 -11.14
N GLN A 107 -5.63 -8.74 -11.12
CA GLN A 107 -6.86 -8.54 -10.34
C GLN A 107 -8.01 -9.44 -10.81
N ALA A 108 -8.06 -9.80 -12.09
CA ALA A 108 -9.13 -10.64 -12.65
C ALA A 108 -9.01 -12.14 -12.31
N ARG A 109 -7.97 -12.57 -11.59
CA ARG A 109 -7.76 -13.97 -11.22
C ARG A 109 -8.73 -14.40 -10.13
N ALA A 110 -9.08 -15.69 -10.11
CA ALA A 110 -9.94 -16.27 -9.08
C ALA A 110 -9.40 -16.03 -7.65
N GLU A 111 -8.08 -16.14 -7.50
CA GLU A 111 -7.37 -15.90 -6.23
C GLU A 111 -7.48 -14.44 -5.73
N ASN A 112 -7.88 -13.51 -6.61
CA ASN A 112 -8.02 -12.07 -6.36
C ASN A 112 -9.49 -11.59 -6.47
N ALA A 113 -10.47 -12.47 -6.23
CA ALA A 113 -11.89 -12.11 -6.26
C ALA A 113 -12.26 -10.92 -5.34
N GLY A 114 -13.25 -10.13 -5.75
CA GLY A 114 -13.73 -8.95 -5.03
C GLY A 114 -13.15 -7.63 -5.56
N ASP A 115 -13.71 -6.51 -5.11
CA ASP A 115 -13.42 -5.16 -5.61
C ASP A 115 -12.32 -4.41 -4.82
N GLY A 116 -11.83 -4.98 -3.72
CA GLY A 116 -10.89 -4.31 -2.81
C GLY A 116 -9.57 -3.90 -3.44
N PHE A 117 -9.05 -4.70 -4.37
CA PHE A 117 -7.82 -4.34 -5.10
C PHE A 117 -8.04 -3.11 -5.96
N HIS A 118 -9.16 -3.06 -6.69
CA HIS A 118 -9.49 -1.90 -7.52
C HIS A 118 -9.57 -0.62 -6.69
N ASN A 119 -10.31 -0.65 -5.58
CA ASN A 119 -10.45 0.50 -4.68
C ASN A 119 -9.10 0.93 -4.09
N THR A 120 -8.27 -0.03 -3.67
CA THR A 120 -6.92 0.24 -3.15
C THR A 120 -6.03 0.86 -4.22
N MET A 121 -6.09 0.38 -5.46
CA MET A 121 -5.26 0.88 -6.56
C MET A 121 -5.63 2.30 -6.98
N LEU A 122 -6.91 2.67 -6.93
CA LEU A 122 -7.32 4.07 -7.17
C LEU A 122 -6.59 5.02 -6.21
N ILE A 123 -6.48 4.65 -4.94
CA ILE A 123 -5.82 5.47 -3.92
C ILE A 123 -4.29 5.37 -4.04
N ALA A 124 -3.75 4.17 -4.23
CA ALA A 124 -2.31 3.95 -4.39
C ALA A 124 -1.73 4.77 -5.56
N ALA A 125 -2.49 4.90 -6.65
CA ALA A 125 -2.11 5.74 -7.78
C ALA A 125 -1.94 7.24 -7.40
N PHE A 126 -2.79 7.77 -6.50
CA PHE A 126 -2.67 9.15 -6.00
C PHE A 126 -1.50 9.35 -5.02
N LEU A 127 -1.12 8.29 -4.31
CA LEU A 127 0.00 8.32 -3.36
C LEU A 127 1.35 8.19 -4.05
N SER A 128 1.41 7.37 -5.10
CA SER A 128 2.62 7.12 -5.86
C SER A 128 3.04 8.33 -6.69
N ASN A 129 4.34 8.50 -6.88
CA ASN A 129 4.93 9.53 -7.73
C ASN A 129 6.35 9.11 -8.17
N ARG A 130 7.07 9.99 -8.87
CA ARG A 130 8.45 9.72 -9.33
C ARG A 130 9.47 9.34 -8.24
N TYR A 131 9.15 9.58 -6.96
CA TYR A 131 9.99 9.31 -5.81
C TYR A 131 9.41 8.27 -4.84
N LEU A 132 8.15 7.86 -5.02
CA LEU A 132 7.47 6.87 -4.20
C LEU A 132 6.74 5.87 -5.11
N SER A 133 7.20 4.62 -5.13
CA SER A 133 6.61 3.58 -5.98
C SER A 133 5.20 3.20 -5.51
N VAL A 134 4.41 2.61 -6.40
CA VAL A 134 3.12 2.00 -6.04
C VAL A 134 3.34 0.90 -5.01
N ALA A 135 4.37 0.07 -5.21
CA ALA A 135 4.79 -0.97 -4.29
C ALA A 135 5.06 -0.45 -2.87
N ASP A 136 5.83 0.65 -2.74
CA ASP A 136 6.05 1.28 -1.43
C ASP A 136 4.78 1.92 -0.85
N SER A 137 3.90 2.44 -1.71
CA SER A 137 2.60 2.99 -1.27
C SER A 137 1.71 1.90 -0.66
N ILE A 138 1.62 0.72 -1.30
CA ILE A 138 0.89 -0.44 -0.78
C ILE A 138 1.49 -0.91 0.55
N ALA A 139 2.81 -1.08 0.58
CA ALA A 139 3.52 -1.56 1.77
C ALA A 139 3.37 -0.61 2.96
N LEU A 140 3.50 0.70 2.72
CA LEU A 140 3.37 1.73 3.76
C LEU A 140 1.94 1.84 4.26
N ALA A 141 0.95 1.76 3.37
CA ALA A 141 -0.46 1.82 3.75
C ALA A 141 -0.86 0.62 4.62
N ALA A 142 -0.45 -0.60 4.25
CA ALA A 142 -0.69 -1.80 5.04
C ALA A 142 -0.02 -1.71 6.42
N LEU A 143 1.19 -1.17 6.49
CA LEU A 143 1.88 -0.93 7.76
C LEU A 143 1.11 0.04 8.66
N ILE A 144 0.71 1.19 8.12
CA ILE A 144 -0.05 2.21 8.86
C ILE A 144 -1.40 1.64 9.30
N ALA A 145 -2.06 0.83 8.46
CA ALA A 145 -3.28 0.13 8.80
C ALA A 145 -3.08 -0.78 10.04
N ILE A 146 -2.04 -1.61 10.03
CA ILE A 146 -1.74 -2.51 11.16
C ILE A 146 -1.46 -1.71 12.44
N GLU A 147 -0.58 -0.71 12.38
CA GLU A 147 -0.19 0.11 13.53
C GLU A 147 -1.40 0.86 14.12
N ASN A 148 -2.20 1.52 13.27
CA ASN A 148 -3.35 2.30 13.69
C ASN A 148 -4.50 1.43 14.24
N CYS A 149 -4.62 0.19 13.79
CA CYS A 149 -5.64 -0.73 14.25
C CYS A 149 -5.23 -1.53 15.50
N GLY A 150 -4.19 -1.07 16.20
CA GLY A 150 -3.75 -1.63 17.48
C GLY A 150 -2.72 -2.75 17.36
N GLY A 151 -2.19 -2.99 16.16
CA GLY A 151 -1.07 -3.88 15.93
C GLY A 151 0.26 -3.30 16.45
N PRO A 152 1.34 -4.08 16.36
CA PRO A 152 2.67 -3.67 16.80
C PRO A 152 3.28 -2.66 15.82
N GLU A 153 4.22 -1.85 16.30
CA GLU A 153 5.08 -1.04 15.43
C GLU A 153 5.97 -1.96 14.57
N ILE A 154 6.01 -1.72 13.27
CA ILE A 154 6.75 -2.54 12.32
C ILE A 154 7.88 -1.71 11.70
N PRO A 155 9.13 -2.21 11.74
CA PRO A 155 10.22 -1.58 11.00
C PRO A 155 9.95 -1.61 9.50
N PHE A 156 9.94 -0.42 8.88
CA PHE A 156 9.71 -0.27 7.45
C PHE A 156 11.01 -0.06 6.70
N ARG A 157 11.04 -0.56 5.46
CA ARG A 157 12.10 -0.28 4.49
C ARG A 157 11.41 0.01 3.17
N GLY A 158 11.61 1.21 2.63
CA GLY A 158 11.19 1.56 1.28
C GLY A 158 12.29 1.29 0.25
N GLY A 159 12.04 1.69 -0.98
CA GLY A 159 12.92 1.49 -2.13
C GLY A 159 12.47 0.35 -3.05
N ARG A 160 11.19 -0.06 -2.97
CA ARG A 160 10.64 -1.08 -3.87
C ARG A 160 10.59 -0.56 -5.30
N ILE A 161 10.87 -1.45 -6.25
CA ILE A 161 10.78 -1.17 -7.67
C ILE A 161 9.47 -1.72 -8.18
N ASP A 162 8.75 -0.86 -8.88
CA ASP A 162 7.45 -1.16 -9.46
C ASP A 162 7.56 -2.18 -10.61
N ALA A 163 6.79 -3.27 -10.54
CA ALA A 163 6.74 -4.32 -11.57
C ALA A 163 6.27 -3.81 -12.94
N THR A 164 6.91 -4.20 -14.03
CA THR A 164 6.49 -3.74 -15.37
C THR A 164 5.39 -4.58 -16.01
N GLU A 165 5.07 -5.72 -15.40
CA GLU A 165 4.11 -6.72 -15.89
C GLU A 165 3.44 -7.44 -14.71
N PRO A 166 2.28 -8.09 -14.90
CA PRO A 166 1.65 -8.90 -13.86
C PRO A 166 2.53 -10.10 -13.47
N ASN A 167 2.55 -10.43 -12.17
CA ASN A 167 3.29 -11.57 -11.66
C ASN A 167 2.55 -12.89 -11.88
N THR A 168 3.18 -14.04 -11.68
CA THR A 168 2.52 -15.34 -11.81
C THR A 168 1.54 -15.61 -10.66
N PRO A 169 0.48 -16.43 -10.87
CA PRO A 169 -0.42 -16.84 -9.78
C PRO A 169 0.31 -17.52 -8.63
N GLY A 170 -0.22 -17.38 -7.42
CA GLY A 170 0.46 -17.90 -6.22
C GLY A 170 -0.27 -17.71 -4.90
N VAL A 171 -1.38 -16.97 -4.88
CA VAL A 171 -2.14 -16.72 -3.66
C VAL A 171 -2.91 -18.01 -3.29
N PRO A 172 -2.80 -18.50 -2.03
CA PRO A 172 -3.61 -19.63 -1.57
C PRO A 172 -5.11 -19.33 -1.62
N GLU A 173 -5.90 -20.21 -2.23
CA GLU A 173 -7.35 -20.09 -2.29
C GLU A 173 -8.04 -20.85 -1.14
N PRO A 174 -9.18 -20.35 -0.62
CA PRO A 174 -9.80 -20.88 0.60
C PRO A 174 -10.28 -22.33 0.50
N GLN A 175 -10.52 -22.85 -0.71
CA GLN A 175 -10.96 -24.23 -0.95
C GLN A 175 -9.79 -25.23 -0.98
N GLN A 176 -8.54 -24.76 -1.02
CA GLN A 176 -7.37 -25.63 -1.12
C GLN A 176 -7.10 -26.37 0.21
N GLY A 177 -6.50 -27.56 0.13
CA GLY A 177 -6.12 -28.34 1.32
C GLY A 177 -4.95 -27.72 2.09
N LEU A 178 -4.78 -28.13 3.35
CA LEU A 178 -3.70 -27.63 4.22
C LEU A 178 -2.30 -27.86 3.63
N ASP A 179 -2.06 -29.02 3.00
CA ASP A 179 -0.76 -29.33 2.40
C ASP A 179 -0.40 -28.35 1.27
N SER A 180 -1.39 -27.96 0.45
CA SER A 180 -1.23 -26.95 -0.60
C SER A 180 -0.91 -25.57 0.00
N HIS A 181 -1.59 -25.19 1.09
CA HIS A 181 -1.30 -23.95 1.80
C HIS A 181 0.14 -23.94 2.33
N ILE A 182 0.56 -25.00 3.02
CA ILE A 182 1.93 -25.11 3.55
C ILE A 182 2.96 -24.99 2.42
N ALA A 183 2.72 -25.66 1.28
CA ALA A 183 3.61 -25.57 0.12
C ALA A 183 3.65 -24.16 -0.50
N SER A 184 2.50 -23.48 -0.60
CA SER A 184 2.43 -22.12 -1.13
C SER A 184 3.16 -21.12 -0.24
N PHE A 185 2.94 -21.16 1.08
CA PHE A 185 3.68 -20.31 2.03
C PHE A 185 5.17 -20.64 2.06
N ALA A 186 5.56 -21.90 1.90
CA ALA A 186 6.95 -22.29 1.76
C ALA A 186 7.60 -21.68 0.50
N ARG A 187 6.90 -21.67 -0.64
CA ARG A 187 7.35 -20.98 -1.87
C ARG A 187 7.60 -19.50 -1.61
N GLN A 188 6.70 -18.84 -0.87
CA GLN A 188 6.82 -17.44 -0.46
C GLN A 188 7.95 -17.18 0.57
N GLY A 189 8.60 -18.21 1.09
CA GLY A 189 9.70 -18.07 2.07
C GLY A 189 9.26 -18.06 3.53
N PHE A 190 8.06 -18.55 3.84
CA PHE A 190 7.54 -18.69 5.21
C PHE A 190 7.56 -20.14 5.69
N THR A 191 7.91 -20.32 6.95
CA THR A 191 7.71 -21.58 7.67
C THR A 191 6.24 -21.79 8.00
N ALA A 192 5.83 -23.03 8.31
CA ALA A 192 4.45 -23.32 8.74
C ALA A 192 4.02 -22.52 9.99
N THR A 193 4.95 -22.23 10.91
CA THR A 193 4.67 -21.38 12.08
C THR A 193 4.43 -19.93 11.67
N GLU A 194 5.22 -19.40 10.73
CA GLU A 194 5.03 -18.04 10.21
C GLU A 194 3.74 -17.92 9.40
N MET A 195 3.37 -18.95 8.62
CA MET A 195 2.08 -19.06 7.94
C MET A 195 0.91 -18.94 8.93
N ILE A 196 0.90 -19.75 10.00
CA ILE A 196 -0.15 -19.69 11.03
C ILE A 196 -0.24 -18.28 11.61
N GLY A 197 0.92 -17.67 11.89
CA GLY A 197 1.02 -16.30 12.35
C GLY A 197 0.38 -15.31 11.38
N LEU A 198 0.75 -15.32 10.10
CA LEU A 198 0.22 -14.41 9.08
C LEU A 198 -1.29 -14.56 8.91
N VAL A 199 -1.77 -15.79 8.79
CA VAL A 199 -3.21 -16.08 8.57
C VAL A 199 -4.04 -15.64 9.77
N ALA A 200 -3.67 -16.02 10.99
CA ALA A 200 -4.43 -15.66 12.20
C ALA A 200 -4.45 -14.14 12.43
N CYS A 201 -3.29 -13.50 12.23
CA CYS A 201 -3.13 -12.06 12.38
C CYS A 201 -3.90 -11.26 11.33
N GLY A 202 -3.76 -11.62 10.05
CA GLY A 202 -4.38 -10.93 8.93
C GLY A 202 -5.90 -11.05 8.94
N HIS A 203 -6.42 -12.26 9.20
CA HIS A 203 -7.86 -12.49 9.26
C HIS A 203 -8.55 -11.90 10.50
N SER A 204 -7.79 -11.31 11.44
CA SER A 204 -8.36 -10.55 12.58
C SER A 204 -8.82 -9.14 12.21
N PHE A 205 -8.43 -8.62 11.03
CA PHE A 205 -8.78 -7.27 10.57
C PHE A 205 -9.92 -7.24 9.54
N GLY A 206 -10.20 -8.37 8.88
CA GLY A 206 -11.07 -8.40 7.70
C GLY A 206 -12.15 -9.45 7.76
N GLY A 207 -13.19 -9.22 6.97
CA GLY A 207 -14.27 -10.16 6.73
C GLY A 207 -14.28 -10.66 5.29
N VAL A 208 -15.00 -11.75 5.05
CA VAL A 208 -15.20 -12.30 3.71
C VAL A 208 -16.52 -11.80 3.15
N GLN A 209 -16.54 -11.33 1.91
CA GLN A 209 -17.72 -10.79 1.24
C GLN A 209 -18.50 -11.91 0.54
N HIS A 210 -19.83 -11.96 0.72
CA HIS A 210 -20.70 -12.94 0.05
C HIS A 210 -20.63 -12.85 -1.48
N ASP A 211 -20.61 -11.64 -2.05
CA ASP A 211 -20.57 -11.45 -3.51
C ASP A 211 -19.35 -12.10 -4.17
N ALA A 212 -18.23 -12.15 -3.46
CA ALA A 212 -17.01 -12.83 -3.93
C ALA A 212 -17.00 -14.32 -3.60
N PHE A 213 -17.62 -14.74 -2.49
CA PHE A 213 -17.59 -16.11 -1.98
C PHE A 213 -18.95 -16.59 -1.45
N PRO A 214 -19.95 -16.77 -2.33
CA PRO A 214 -21.33 -17.06 -1.91
C PRO A 214 -21.48 -18.45 -1.28
N ASP A 215 -20.58 -19.37 -1.60
CA ASP A 215 -20.57 -20.73 -1.04
C ASP A 215 -19.89 -20.82 0.34
N ILE A 216 -19.16 -19.78 0.75
CA ILE A 216 -18.42 -19.73 2.03
C ILE A 216 -19.19 -18.89 3.06
N VAL A 217 -19.78 -17.78 2.62
CA VAL A 217 -20.40 -16.79 3.48
C VAL A 217 -21.88 -16.69 3.11
N GLY A 218 -22.77 -16.76 4.10
CA GLY A 218 -24.18 -16.51 3.88
C GLY A 218 -24.46 -15.03 3.56
N ASN A 219 -25.45 -14.77 2.72
CA ASN A 219 -25.95 -13.41 2.48
C ASN A 219 -26.57 -12.86 3.78
N LEU A 220 -26.05 -11.75 4.28
CA LEU A 220 -26.50 -11.14 5.55
C LEU A 220 -27.52 -10.02 5.31
N ASN A 221 -27.34 -9.25 4.23
CA ASN A 221 -28.13 -8.12 3.73
C ASN A 221 -28.90 -7.38 4.84
N ASP A 222 -28.15 -6.98 5.87
CA ASP A 222 -28.67 -6.22 7.00
C ASP A 222 -28.24 -4.75 6.91
N ARG A 223 -28.92 -3.90 7.68
CA ARG A 223 -28.74 -2.44 7.65
C ARG A 223 -27.32 -1.98 7.99
N ASN A 224 -26.53 -2.81 8.68
CA ASN A 224 -25.18 -2.51 9.14
C ASN A 224 -24.11 -3.31 8.37
N ASN A 225 -24.50 -4.12 7.40
CA ASN A 225 -23.62 -4.97 6.61
C ASN A 225 -24.14 -5.16 5.18
N THR A 226 -24.08 -4.10 4.39
CA THR A 226 -24.64 -4.07 3.02
C THR A 226 -23.76 -4.74 1.94
N GLN A 227 -22.56 -5.20 2.28
CA GLN A 227 -21.67 -6.01 1.40
C GLN A 227 -21.40 -7.41 1.98
N ASP A 228 -22.23 -7.86 2.94
CA ASP A 228 -22.20 -9.21 3.50
C ASP A 228 -20.82 -9.66 4.02
N GLY A 229 -20.03 -8.73 4.55
CA GLY A 229 -18.73 -9.02 5.15
C GLY A 229 -18.88 -9.79 6.47
N GLN A 230 -18.38 -11.03 6.53
CA GLN A 230 -18.34 -11.80 7.79
C GLN A 230 -16.94 -11.87 8.38
N ASN A 231 -16.76 -11.35 9.59
CA ASN A 231 -15.52 -11.47 10.36
C ASN A 231 -15.50 -12.80 11.12
N TYR A 232 -14.47 -13.62 10.89
CA TYR A 232 -14.33 -14.92 11.54
C TYR A 232 -13.45 -14.88 12.79
N PHE A 233 -12.66 -13.81 12.96
CA PHE A 233 -11.79 -13.61 14.12
C PHE A 233 -12.07 -12.25 14.75
N ALA A 234 -12.09 -12.20 16.09
CA ALA A 234 -12.25 -10.93 16.79
C ALA A 234 -10.94 -10.12 16.70
N ALA A 235 -11.05 -8.85 16.30
CA ALA A 235 -9.95 -7.88 16.31
C ALA A 235 -9.33 -7.64 17.71
N SER A 236 -9.91 -8.23 18.77
CA SER A 236 -9.42 -8.13 20.14
C SER A 236 -8.11 -8.88 20.39
N SER A 237 -7.67 -9.76 19.49
CA SER A 237 -6.43 -10.55 19.62
C SER A 237 -5.15 -9.70 19.68
N TRP A 238 -5.19 -8.45 19.20
CA TRP A 238 -4.07 -7.51 19.22
C TRP A 238 -4.12 -6.49 20.36
N ARG A 239 -5.23 -6.38 21.11
CA ARG A 239 -5.38 -5.46 22.24
C ARG A 239 -4.62 -5.99 23.46
N GLY A 240 -3.30 -5.95 23.40
CA GLY A 240 -2.41 -6.56 24.38
C GLY A 240 -0.97 -6.09 24.29
N GLY A 241 -0.76 -4.77 24.18
CA GLY A 241 0.46 -4.02 24.56
C GLY A 241 1.82 -4.49 24.04
N ARG A 242 2.52 -3.61 23.29
CA ARG A 242 4.00 -3.56 23.11
C ARG A 242 4.74 -4.91 23.00
N ALA A 243 4.13 -5.94 22.40
CA ALA A 243 4.86 -7.11 21.98
C ALA A 243 5.71 -6.73 20.75
N ALA A 244 6.94 -7.24 20.67
CA ALA A 244 7.75 -7.09 19.46
C ALA A 244 6.94 -7.58 18.25
N PRO A 245 7.01 -6.90 17.10
CA PRO A 245 6.26 -7.33 15.92
C PRO A 245 6.62 -8.78 15.63
N PRO A 246 5.62 -9.67 15.45
CA PRO A 246 5.91 -11.04 15.12
C PRO A 246 6.77 -11.09 13.86
N ARG A 247 7.86 -11.89 13.87
CA ARG A 247 8.86 -11.92 12.79
C ARG A 247 8.24 -12.05 11.39
N GLN A 248 7.12 -12.77 11.29
CA GLN A 248 6.38 -12.96 10.05
C GLN A 248 5.76 -11.67 9.50
N VAL A 249 5.25 -10.78 10.37
CA VAL A 249 4.64 -9.50 9.97
C VAL A 249 5.71 -8.56 9.40
N THR A 250 6.90 -8.56 10.01
CA THR A 250 8.03 -7.78 9.48
C THR A 250 8.64 -8.39 8.22
N ARG A 251 8.48 -9.69 7.98
CA ARG A 251 9.06 -10.36 6.79
C ARG A 251 8.21 -10.13 5.55
N PHE A 252 6.87 -10.20 5.64
CA PHE A 252 6.03 -10.01 4.45
C PHE A 252 6.08 -8.57 3.91
N LEU A 253 6.27 -7.57 4.77
CA LEU A 253 6.53 -6.18 4.36
C LEU A 253 8.02 -5.95 3.97
N LYS A 254 8.78 -6.99 3.64
CA LYS A 254 10.19 -6.90 3.22
C LYS A 254 10.50 -7.74 1.99
N THR A 255 9.81 -8.85 1.82
CA THR A 255 9.68 -9.61 0.57
C THR A 255 8.95 -8.78 -0.46
#